data_AF-A0A0N4X0H5-F1
#
_entry.id   AF-A0A0N4X0H5-F1
#
_cell.length_a   1.000
_cell.length_b   1.000
_cell.length_c   1.000
_cell.angle_alpha   90.00
_cell.angle_beta   90.00
_cell.angle_gamma   90.00
#
_symmetry.space_group_name_H-M   'P 1'
#
loop_
_entity.id
_entity.type
_entity.pdbx_description
1 polymer ?
#
loop_
_entity_poly.entity_id
_entity_poly.type
_entity_poly.pdbx_seq_one_letter_code
_entity_poly.pdbx_strand_id
1 'polypeptide(L)'
;MNACLLSRLSAGVRWQSALSCRHLRTGIPSLSQELGDDGLPKDYKIKTLKAGSRRLDTFVNRASGKSSSQVEKLILGGRVRVNEDVHTKKSYNVCRYAFISTSFRLSYTVLIFFQVTNYEVTEKGYDIHIKSWKKFLVENWRGGGA
;
A
#
# COMPACT_ATOMS: atom_id res chain seq x y z
N MET A 1 -39.69 3.05 -39.72
CA MET A 1 -39.22 4.33 -40.31
C MET A 1 -38.51 5.08 -39.18
N ASN A 2 -37.18 4.94 -39.07
CA ASN A 2 -36.16 5.89 -39.55
C ASN A 2 -36.40 7.32 -39.04
N ALA A 3 -35.45 8.12 -38.58
CA ALA A 3 -34.06 8.02 -38.17
C ALA A 3 -33.76 9.46 -37.69
N CYS A 4 -33.01 9.67 -36.60
CA CYS A 4 -32.47 11.00 -36.32
C CYS A 4 -30.94 10.90 -36.28
N LEU A 5 -30.33 11.41 -37.35
CA LEU A 5 -28.89 11.41 -37.61
C LEU A 5 -28.15 12.44 -36.74
N LEU A 6 -27.01 11.96 -36.22
CA LEU A 6 -25.71 12.61 -35.93
C LEU A 6 -25.54 14.05 -36.50
N SER A 7 -24.87 14.99 -35.81
CA SER A 7 -23.41 15.00 -35.65
C SER A 7 -22.87 16.16 -34.79
N ARG A 8 -21.88 15.84 -33.91
CA ARG A 8 -20.55 16.50 -33.63
C ARG A 8 -20.50 17.98 -33.16
N LEU A 9 -19.56 18.48 -32.34
CA LEU A 9 -18.45 18.02 -31.46
C LEU A 9 -17.85 19.29 -30.78
N SER A 10 -17.38 19.18 -29.52
CA SER A 10 -16.18 19.81 -28.88
C SER A 10 -16.47 20.16 -27.41
N ALA A 11 -16.14 19.30 -26.43
CA ALA A 11 -14.84 19.08 -25.78
C ALA A 11 -14.54 20.07 -24.63
N GLY A 12 -14.51 19.58 -23.38
CA GLY A 12 -14.21 20.38 -22.18
C GLY A 12 -14.24 19.62 -20.84
N VAL A 13 -13.63 18.43 -20.82
CA VAL A 13 -13.05 17.69 -19.67
C VAL A 13 -13.76 17.73 -18.29
N ARG A 14 -14.59 16.69 -18.05
CA ARG A 14 -15.15 16.30 -16.76
C ARG A 14 -14.16 15.37 -16.04
N TRP A 15 -13.44 15.85 -15.03
CA TRP A 15 -12.55 15.02 -14.20
C TRP A 15 -13.35 14.13 -13.24
N GLN A 16 -13.76 12.96 -13.72
CA GLN A 16 -14.20 11.85 -12.88
C GLN A 16 -12.97 11.01 -12.51
N SER A 17 -12.46 11.17 -11.29
CA SER A 17 -11.43 10.29 -10.75
C SER A 17 -12.06 9.01 -10.18
N ALA A 18 -12.56 8.17 -11.09
CA ALA A 18 -12.87 6.77 -10.82
C ALA A 18 -11.70 5.90 -11.33
N LEU A 19 -10.61 5.86 -10.56
CA LEU A 19 -9.64 4.76 -10.69
C LEU A 19 -10.22 3.55 -9.96
N SER A 20 -11.20 2.94 -10.62
CA SER A 20 -11.63 1.58 -10.41
C SER A 20 -10.43 0.65 -10.58
N CYS A 21 -10.21 -0.24 -9.61
CA CYS A 21 -9.24 -1.32 -9.71
C CYS A 21 -9.61 -2.19 -10.91
N ARG A 22 -9.12 -1.83 -12.11
CA ARG A 22 -9.33 -2.64 -13.30
C ARG A 22 -8.55 -3.95 -13.14
N HIS A 23 -9.31 -5.02 -13.18
CA HIS A 23 -8.87 -6.39 -13.26
C HIS A 23 -8.11 -6.56 -14.59
N LEU A 24 -6.78 -6.54 -14.56
CA LEU A 24 -5.98 -6.98 -15.69
C LEU A 24 -6.01 -8.52 -15.70
N ARG A 25 -6.94 -9.07 -16.48
CA ARG A 25 -6.79 -10.40 -17.06
C ARG A 25 -5.79 -10.26 -18.22
N THR A 26 -4.56 -10.67 -17.99
CA THR A 26 -3.61 -10.99 -19.05
C THR A 26 -2.90 -12.26 -18.62
N GLY A 27 -2.90 -13.24 -19.53
CA GLY A 27 -2.51 -14.62 -19.29
C GLY A 27 -1.12 -14.78 -18.70
N ILE A 28 -0.93 -15.92 -18.03
CA ILE A 28 0.34 -16.40 -17.53
C ILE A 28 1.24 -16.70 -18.74
N PRO A 29 2.39 -16.02 -18.93
CA PRO A 29 3.54 -16.69 -19.51
C PRO A 29 4.21 -17.45 -18.37
N SER A 30 4.30 -18.76 -18.49
CA SER A 30 5.21 -19.58 -17.69
C SER A 30 6.64 -19.09 -17.96
N LEU A 31 7.09 -18.15 -17.14
CA LEU A 31 8.46 -17.65 -17.12
C LEU A 31 9.04 -18.09 -15.78
N SER A 32 10.05 -18.95 -15.86
CA SER A 32 10.80 -19.51 -14.75
C SER A 32 10.97 -18.50 -13.61
N GLN A 33 10.38 -18.82 -12.47
CA GLN A 33 10.47 -18.06 -11.24
C GLN A 33 11.88 -18.26 -10.67
N GLU A 34 12.86 -17.54 -11.23
CA GLU A 34 14.07 -17.16 -10.51
C GLU A 34 13.57 -16.59 -9.18
N LEU A 35 13.85 -17.30 -8.08
CA LEU A 35 13.56 -16.86 -6.72
C LEU A 35 14.40 -15.62 -6.47
N GLY A 36 13.91 -14.48 -6.96
CA GLY A 36 14.50 -13.17 -6.75
C GLY A 36 14.64 -12.99 -5.25
N ASP A 37 15.89 -12.98 -4.81
CA ASP A 37 16.28 -12.60 -3.47
C ASP A 37 15.71 -11.20 -3.24
N ASP A 38 14.62 -11.13 -2.46
CA ASP A 38 13.91 -9.89 -2.18
C ASP A 38 14.73 -8.98 -1.26
N GLY A 39 15.95 -9.39 -0.87
CA GLY A 39 16.86 -8.65 0.00
C GLY A 39 16.29 -8.46 1.41
N LEU A 40 15.13 -9.06 1.70
CA LEU A 40 14.50 -9.02 2.99
C LEU A 40 14.89 -10.27 3.79
N PRO A 41 15.28 -10.11 5.06
CA PRO A 41 15.53 -11.24 5.93
C PRO A 41 14.36 -12.24 5.95
N LYS A 42 14.65 -13.54 5.92
CA LYS A 42 13.63 -14.58 5.83
C LYS A 42 12.77 -14.75 7.10
N ASP A 43 13.08 -14.02 8.18
CA ASP A 43 12.45 -14.11 9.51
C ASP A 43 11.12 -13.34 9.63
N TYR A 44 10.32 -13.28 8.55
CA TYR A 44 9.04 -12.61 8.60
C TYR A 44 8.02 -13.29 9.50
N LYS A 45 7.15 -12.46 10.09
CA LYS A 45 6.00 -12.93 10.87
C LYS A 45 4.73 -12.81 10.04
N ILE A 46 4.10 -13.95 9.77
CA ILE A 46 2.78 -14.02 9.13
C ILE A 46 1.72 -13.61 10.15
N LYS A 47 0.84 -12.68 9.77
CA LYS A 47 -0.25 -12.18 10.60
C LYS A 47 -1.50 -11.94 9.78
N THR A 48 -2.66 -12.11 10.41
CA THR A 48 -3.95 -11.73 9.83
C THR A 48 -4.46 -10.49 10.56
N LEU A 49 -4.68 -9.40 9.82
CA LEU A 49 -5.23 -8.16 10.35
C LEU A 49 -6.73 -8.09 10.04
N LYS A 50 -7.53 -7.91 11.08
CA LYS A 50 -8.95 -7.63 10.95
C LYS A 50 -9.15 -6.12 10.80
N ALA A 51 -9.74 -5.68 9.69
CA ALA A 51 -9.94 -4.27 9.40
C ALA A 51 -11.31 -4.03 8.74
N GLY A 52 -11.97 -2.92 9.08
CA GLY A 52 -13.23 -2.54 8.42
C GLY A 52 -13.03 -1.98 7.01
N SER A 53 -11.80 -1.63 6.62
CA SER A 53 -11.49 -1.09 5.29
C SER A 53 -10.07 -1.42 4.85
N ARG A 54 -9.81 -1.28 3.55
CA ARG A 54 -8.48 -1.42 2.92
C ARG A 54 -7.70 -0.11 2.86
N ARG A 55 -8.15 0.93 3.56
CA ARG A 55 -7.47 2.24 3.54
C ARG A 55 -6.10 2.15 4.19
N LEU A 56 -5.15 2.93 3.66
CA LEU A 56 -3.75 2.94 4.09
C LEU A 56 -3.63 3.30 5.58
N ASP A 57 -4.38 4.29 6.06
CA ASP A 57 -4.40 4.69 7.47
C ASP A 57 -4.88 3.56 8.39
N THR A 58 -5.97 2.89 8.03
CA THR A 58 -6.53 1.75 8.76
C THR A 58 -5.54 0.59 8.77
N PHE A 59 -4.95 0.30 7.61
CA PHE A 59 -3.95 -0.77 7.46
C PHE A 59 -2.72 -0.50 8.32
N VAL A 60 -2.09 0.68 8.18
CA VAL A 60 -0.87 1.04 8.92
C VAL A 60 -1.15 1.08 10.42
N ASN A 61 -2.31 1.56 10.86
CA ASN A 61 -2.72 1.52 12.27
C ASN A 61 -2.75 0.08 12.81
N ARG A 62 -3.44 -0.83 12.13
CA ARG A 62 -3.56 -2.24 12.55
C ARG A 62 -2.22 -2.99 12.46
N ALA A 63 -1.41 -2.73 11.43
CA ALA A 63 -0.15 -3.43 11.21
C ALA A 63 0.97 -2.96 12.17
N SER A 64 1.09 -1.64 12.35
CA SER A 64 2.11 -1.03 13.21
C SER A 64 1.74 -1.05 14.69
N GLY A 65 0.44 -1.05 15.02
CA GLY A 65 -0.05 -0.93 16.40
C GLY A 65 0.10 0.48 16.97
N LYS A 66 0.28 1.49 16.12
CA LYS A 66 0.44 2.90 16.51
C LYS A 66 -0.91 3.60 16.62
N SER A 67 -0.99 4.68 17.40
CA SER A 67 -2.22 5.48 17.48
C SER A 67 -2.56 6.11 16.12
N SER A 68 -3.84 6.36 15.87
CA SER A 68 -4.31 6.98 14.63
C SER A 68 -3.63 8.33 14.34
N SER A 69 -3.42 9.16 15.37
CA SER A 69 -2.73 10.45 15.26
C SER A 69 -1.25 10.32 14.87
N GLN A 70 -0.57 9.27 15.35
CA GLN A 70 0.80 8.97 14.91
C GLN A 70 0.83 8.52 13.46
N VAL A 71 -0.11 7.64 13.06
CA VAL A 71 -0.21 7.14 11.68
C VAL A 71 -0.47 8.27 10.69
N GLU A 72 -1.35 9.20 11.04
CA GLU A 72 -1.63 10.38 10.23
C GLU A 72 -0.37 11.21 9.99
N LYS A 73 0.42 11.49 11.04
CA LYS A 73 1.69 12.21 10.92
C LYS A 73 2.69 11.49 10.03
N LEU A 74 2.70 10.15 10.03
CA LEU A 74 3.60 9.37 9.18
C LEU A 74 3.18 9.45 7.71
N ILE A 75 1.89 9.31 7.42
CA ILE A 75 1.37 9.37 6.05
C ILE A 75 1.55 10.79 5.49
N LEU A 76 1.05 11.81 6.20
CA LEU A 76 1.16 13.21 5.76
C LEU A 76 2.62 13.68 5.70
N GLY A 77 3.47 13.15 6.59
CA GLY A 77 4.91 13.43 6.59
C GLY A 77 5.71 12.68 5.52
N GLY A 78 5.07 11.95 4.60
CA GLY A 78 5.73 11.24 3.50
C GLY A 78 6.63 10.08 3.95
N ARG A 79 6.37 9.52 5.14
CA ARG A 79 7.18 8.45 5.75
C ARG A 79 6.66 7.04 5.46
N VAL A 80 5.54 6.95 4.75
CA VAL A 80 4.92 5.71 4.30
C VAL A 80 5.12 5.60 2.79
N ARG A 81 5.69 4.48 2.36
CA ARG A 81 5.83 4.14 0.95
C ARG A 81 5.04 2.88 0.64
N VAL A 82 4.43 2.83 -0.53
CA VAL A 82 3.77 1.65 -1.07
C VAL A 82 4.38 1.38 -2.43
N ASN A 83 4.94 0.19 -2.63
CA ASN A 83 5.69 -0.18 -3.83
C ASN A 83 6.76 0.87 -4.19
N GLU A 84 7.55 1.28 -3.18
CA GLU A 84 8.62 2.29 -3.30
C GLU A 84 8.15 3.75 -3.48
N ASP A 85 6.91 3.98 -3.91
CA ASP A 85 6.31 5.30 -4.06
C ASP A 85 5.88 5.92 -2.72
N VAL A 86 6.15 7.21 -2.53
CA VAL A 86 5.73 7.95 -1.33
C VAL A 86 4.25 8.29 -1.43
N HIS A 87 3.46 7.84 -0.45
CA HIS A 87 2.03 8.12 -0.40
C HIS A 87 1.69 9.05 0.76
N THR A 88 1.12 10.22 0.43
CA THR A 88 0.64 11.22 1.40
C THR A 88 -0.88 11.20 1.58
N LYS A 89 -1.60 10.41 0.76
CA LYS A 89 -3.07 10.29 0.82
C LYS A 89 -3.50 9.18 1.78
N LYS A 90 -4.12 9.56 2.91
CA LYS A 90 -4.65 8.63 3.94
C LYS A 90 -5.64 7.61 3.38
N SER A 91 -6.51 8.04 2.47
CA SER A 91 -7.57 7.22 1.88
C SER A 91 -7.12 6.35 0.70
N TYR A 92 -5.81 6.22 0.47
CA TYR A 92 -5.29 5.30 -0.52
C TYR A 92 -5.69 3.86 -0.19
N ASN A 93 -6.15 3.10 -1.19
CA ASN A 93 -6.56 1.71 -0.99
C ASN A 93 -5.36 0.79 -1.24
N VAL A 94 -5.06 -0.05 -0.25
CA VAL A 94 -3.99 -1.04 -0.36
C VAL A 94 -4.46 -2.21 -1.24
N CYS A 95 -3.63 -2.56 -2.23
CA CYS A 95 -3.85 -3.66 -3.15
C CYS A 95 -3.27 -4.98 -2.62
N ARG A 96 -3.68 -6.10 -3.22
CA ARG A 96 -2.99 -7.38 -3.00
C ARG A 96 -1.56 -7.29 -3.50
N TYR A 97 -0.65 -8.02 -2.86
CA TYR A 97 0.77 -8.04 -3.18
C TYR A 97 1.48 -6.69 -3.02
N ALA A 98 0.83 -5.70 -2.39
CA ALA A 98 1.44 -4.41 -2.11
C ALA A 98 2.54 -4.56 -1.06
N PHE A 99 3.67 -3.91 -1.31
CA PHE A 99 4.79 -3.82 -0.38
C PHE A 99 4.80 -2.44 0.28
N ILE A 100 4.73 -2.39 1.60
CA ILE A 100 4.59 -1.15 2.36
C ILE A 100 5.78 -1.01 3.29
N SER A 101 6.48 0.12 3.21
CA SER A 101 7.57 0.46 4.12
C SER A 101 7.21 1.71 4.91
N THR A 102 7.50 1.68 6.21
CA THR A 102 7.23 2.80 7.12
C THR A 102 8.49 3.11 7.93
N SER A 103 8.83 4.40 7.99
CA SER A 103 10.01 4.89 8.71
C SER A 103 9.62 5.68 9.96
N PHE A 104 10.17 5.28 11.10
CA PHE A 104 9.96 5.94 12.39
C PHE A 104 11.24 6.65 12.83
N ARG A 105 11.16 7.97 13.07
CA ARG A 105 12.25 8.76 13.65
C ARG A 105 12.09 8.82 15.17
N LEU A 106 13.04 8.26 15.89
CA LEU A 106 13.30 8.62 17.30
C LEU A 106 14.78 8.93 17.56
N SER A 107 15.70 8.40 16.75
CA SER A 107 17.15 8.72 16.76
C SER A 107 17.82 7.85 15.70
N TYR A 108 17.44 6.56 15.70
CA TYR A 108 17.61 5.60 14.62
C TYR A 108 16.36 5.58 13.72
N THR A 109 16.53 5.25 12.44
CA THR A 109 15.39 5.03 11.56
C THR A 109 14.96 3.59 11.71
N VAL A 110 13.86 3.36 12.46
CA VAL A 110 13.26 2.03 12.49
C VAL A 110 12.41 1.88 11.24
N LEU A 111 12.81 0.96 10.37
CA LEU A 111 11.98 0.55 9.23
C LEU A 111 11.11 -0.63 9.63
N ILE A 112 9.84 -0.55 9.24
CA ILE A 112 8.90 -1.67 9.31
C ILE A 112 8.39 -1.92 7.91
N PHE A 113 8.55 -3.16 7.46
CA PHE A 113 8.09 -3.64 6.18
C PHE A 113 6.86 -4.52 6.35
N PHE A 114 5.89 -4.34 5.48
CA PHE A 114 4.69 -5.15 5.39
C PHE A 114 4.48 -5.56 3.93
N GLN A 115 4.29 -6.84 3.69
CA GLN A 115 3.86 -7.34 2.39
C GLN A 115 2.45 -7.88 2.54
N VAL A 116 1.52 -7.37 1.74
CA VAL A 116 0.15 -7.89 1.70
C VAL A 116 0.14 -9.13 0.82
N THR A 117 -0.06 -10.30 1.39
CA THR A 117 -0.13 -11.54 0.61
C THR A 117 -1.49 -11.67 -0.06
N ASN A 118 -2.57 -11.49 0.71
CA ASN A 118 -3.94 -11.59 0.22
C ASN A 118 -4.90 -10.85 1.18
N TYR A 119 -6.15 -10.66 0.76
CA TYR A 119 -7.23 -10.28 1.66
C TYR A 119 -8.53 -10.96 1.27
N GLU A 120 -9.32 -11.29 2.28
CA GLU A 120 -10.67 -11.85 2.15
C GLU A 120 -11.69 -10.86 2.68
N VAL A 121 -12.85 -10.76 2.01
CA VAL A 121 -13.96 -9.92 2.46
C VAL A 121 -14.86 -10.76 3.35
N THR A 122 -15.08 -10.31 4.57
CA THR A 122 -15.96 -10.95 5.55
C THR A 122 -17.14 -10.04 5.86
N GLU A 123 -18.20 -10.55 6.50
CA GLU A 123 -19.35 -9.75 6.91
C GLU A 123 -18.97 -8.56 7.81
N LYS A 124 -17.87 -8.70 8.57
CA LYS A 124 -17.36 -7.68 9.50
C LYS A 124 -16.32 -6.75 8.85
N GLY A 125 -15.97 -6.95 7.58
CA GLY A 125 -14.99 -6.13 6.85
C GLY A 125 -14.00 -6.96 6.05
N TYR A 126 -12.72 -6.87 6.42
CA TYR A 126 -11.60 -7.47 5.70
C TYR A 126 -10.68 -8.23 6.64
N ASP A 127 -10.29 -9.42 6.19
CA ASP A 127 -9.21 -10.23 6.76
C ASP A 127 -7.99 -10.09 5.85
N ILE A 128 -7.01 -9.30 6.28
CA ILE A 128 -5.82 -8.98 5.48
C ILE A 128 -4.65 -9.83 5.95
N HIS A 129 -4.18 -10.73 5.09
CA HIS A 129 -3.02 -11.57 5.36
C HIS A 129 -1.75 -10.83 4.98
N ILE A 130 -0.84 -10.68 5.95
CA ILE A 130 0.41 -9.95 5.78
C ILE A 130 1.60 -10.77 6.22
N LYS A 131 2.72 -10.56 5.55
CA LYS A 131 4.05 -10.80 6.11
C LYS A 131 4.55 -9.49 6.70
N SER A 132 5.08 -9.56 7.92
CA SER A 132 5.58 -8.39 8.64
C SER A 132 7.02 -8.63 9.06
N TRP A 133 7.87 -7.65 8.77
CA TRP A 133 9.22 -7.61 9.27
C TRP A 133 9.37 -6.33 10.11
N LYS A 134 9.73 -6.48 11.38
CA LYS A 134 9.79 -5.37 12.34
C LYS A 134 11.20 -5.22 12.88
N LYS A 135 11.54 -4.00 13.30
CA LYS A 135 12.79 -3.65 14.01
C LYS A 135 14.06 -3.67 13.15
N PHE A 136 13.96 -3.24 11.89
CA PHE A 136 15.18 -2.90 11.14
C PHE A 136 15.72 -1.61 11.71
N LEU A 137 16.89 -1.70 12.33
CA LEU A 137 17.68 -0.54 12.67
C LEU A 137 18.46 -0.17 11.42
N VAL A 138 18.10 0.94 10.80
CA VAL A 138 18.91 1.54 9.73
C VAL A 138 19.53 2.81 10.28
N GLU A 139 20.84 2.96 10.04
CA GLU A 139 21.54 4.19 10.38
C GLU A 139 20.88 5.37 9.69
N ASN A 140 20.61 6.40 10.48
CA ASN A 140 19.99 7.62 9.99
C ASN A 140 21.06 8.41 9.25
N TRP A 141 21.18 8.21 7.94
CA TRP A 141 22.13 8.91 7.05
C TRP A 141 21.98 10.44 7.07
N ARG A 142 20.89 10.99 7.63
CA ARG A 142 20.73 12.42 7.88
C ARG A 142 21.29 12.90 9.24
N GLY A 143 21.94 12.03 9.99
CA GLY A 143 22.59 12.33 11.27
C GLY A 143 24.08 12.70 11.16
N GLY A 144 24.60 12.92 9.95
CA GLY A 144 25.95 13.46 9.74
C GLY A 144 25.90 14.99 9.75
N GLY A 145 26.22 15.57 10.90
CA GLY A 145 26.26 17.03 11.07
C GLY A 145 26.42 17.43 12.54
N ALA A 146 27.45 16.92 13.19
CA ALA A 146 28.09 17.54 14.35
C ALA A 146 29.60 17.50 14.11
#